data_AF-A0A935U9L1-F1
#
_entry.id   AF-A0A935U9L1-F1
#
_cell.length_a   1.000
_cell.length_b   1.000
_cell.length_c   1.000
_cell.angle_alpha   90.00
_cell.angle_beta   90.00
_cell.angle_gamma   90.00
#
_symmetry.space_group_name_H-M   'P 1'
#
loop_
_entity.id
_entity.type
_entity.pdbx_description
1 polymer ?
#
loop_
_entity_poly.entity_id
_entity_poly.type
_entity_poly.pdbx_seq_one_letter_code
_entity_poly.pdbx_strand_id
1 'polypeptide(L)'
;MIPFLTPADVASAIPKVRTHLAADGLLAYPTETVYGLGCAPTDAALDRLATLKGRPARKPFLLLVSGLEMLNQCGLVLTPSAKAMAQEFWPGPLTLVLSGGEGRLPDRLRGGGGGIAVRWTSHTDIARLIAACGRPLTSTSANLPGDRRRRAPGRSRRSFPRRWRPMS
;
A
#
# COMPACT_ATOMS: atom_id res chain seq x y z
N MET A 1 -13.97 3.39 -4.18
CA MET A 1 -12.59 3.82 -4.49
C MET A 1 -12.56 5.34 -4.46
N ILE A 2 -11.68 5.94 -3.66
CA ILE A 2 -11.53 7.40 -3.51
C ILE A 2 -10.40 7.86 -4.42
N PRO A 3 -10.63 8.71 -5.44
CA PRO A 3 -9.57 9.28 -6.26
C PRO A 3 -9.01 10.57 -5.63
N PHE A 4 -7.69 10.70 -5.57
CA PHE A 4 -7.00 11.93 -5.16
C PHE A 4 -6.54 12.69 -6.41
N LEU A 5 -6.90 13.97 -6.54
CA LEU A 5 -6.52 14.81 -7.68
C LEU A 5 -5.49 15.89 -7.29
N THR A 6 -5.42 16.27 -6.01
CA THR A 6 -4.45 17.22 -5.44
C THR A 6 -4.02 16.83 -4.01
N PRO A 7 -2.88 17.35 -3.48
CA PRO A 7 -2.48 17.17 -2.08
C PRO A 7 -3.52 17.65 -1.06
N ALA A 8 -4.28 18.71 -1.38
CA ALA A 8 -5.34 19.23 -0.51
C ALA A 8 -6.55 18.27 -0.42
N ASP A 9 -6.82 17.51 -1.50
CA ASP A 9 -7.84 16.45 -1.49
C ASP A 9 -7.46 15.31 -0.54
N VAL A 10 -6.16 15.06 -0.34
CA VAL A 10 -5.67 13.98 0.51
C VAL A 10 -6.03 14.27 1.96
N ALA A 11 -5.75 15.48 2.45
CA ALA A 11 -6.03 15.87 3.82
C ALA A 11 -7.54 15.81 4.13
N SER A 12 -8.38 16.39 3.26
CA SER A 12 -9.84 16.39 3.43
C SER A 12 -10.46 15.00 3.28
N ALA A 13 -9.79 14.08 2.58
CA ALA A 13 -10.24 12.70 2.43
C ALA A 13 -9.80 11.77 3.56
N ILE A 14 -8.85 12.15 4.45
CA ILE A 14 -8.36 11.28 5.53
C ILE A 14 -9.50 10.65 6.35
N PRO A 15 -10.51 11.40 6.84
CA PRO A 15 -11.59 10.78 7.63
C PRO A 15 -12.35 9.71 6.84
N LYS A 16 -12.66 10.00 5.58
CA LYS A 16 -13.35 9.06 4.67
C LYS A 16 -12.48 7.84 4.38
N VAL A 17 -11.18 8.03 4.17
CA VAL A 17 -10.22 6.95 3.92
C VAL A 17 -10.10 6.06 5.15
N ARG A 18 -10.02 6.62 6.35
CA ARG A 18 -9.97 5.86 7.60
C ARG A 18 -11.18 4.95 7.75
N THR A 19 -12.38 5.49 7.56
CA THR A 19 -13.62 4.69 7.62
C THR A 19 -13.64 3.63 6.52
N HIS A 20 -13.24 3.98 5.30
CA HIS A 20 -13.21 3.05 4.16
C HIS A 20 -12.23 1.89 4.39
N LEU A 21 -11.02 2.18 4.90
CA LEU A 21 -10.02 1.17 5.23
C LEU A 21 -10.44 0.31 6.43
N ALA A 22 -11.15 0.88 7.42
CA ALA A 22 -11.68 0.13 8.55
C ALA A 22 -12.76 -0.88 8.14
N ALA A 23 -13.44 -0.64 7.01
CA ALA A 23 -14.41 -1.56 6.40
C ALA A 23 -13.79 -2.48 5.31
N ASP A 24 -12.46 -2.70 5.37
CA ASP A 24 -11.69 -3.50 4.41
C ASP A 24 -11.82 -3.01 2.96
N GLY A 25 -12.02 -1.71 2.79
CA GLY A 25 -12.15 -1.06 1.50
C GLY A 25 -10.83 -0.92 0.76
N LEU A 26 -10.89 -0.93 -0.58
CA LEU A 26 -9.73 -0.73 -1.44
C LEU A 26 -9.57 0.73 -1.85
N LEU A 27 -8.32 1.20 -1.85
CA LEU A 27 -7.88 2.50 -2.32
C LEU A 27 -7.19 2.36 -3.69
N ALA A 28 -7.33 3.40 -4.51
CA ALA A 28 -6.40 3.64 -5.62
C ALA A 28 -5.82 5.03 -5.45
N TYR A 29 -4.52 5.15 -5.63
CA TYR A 29 -3.83 6.41 -5.38
C TYR A 29 -2.72 6.64 -6.40
N PRO A 30 -2.41 7.90 -6.74
CA PRO A 30 -1.30 8.20 -7.63
C PRO A 30 0.03 7.79 -6.99
N THR A 31 0.97 7.34 -7.83
CA THR A 31 2.41 7.34 -7.50
C THR A 31 3.18 8.03 -8.62
N GLU A 32 4.48 8.20 -8.46
CA GLU A 32 5.36 8.90 -9.40
C GLU A 32 5.36 8.26 -10.79
N THR A 33 5.11 6.94 -10.88
CA THR A 33 5.25 6.19 -12.14
C THR A 33 3.94 5.56 -12.62
N VAL A 34 3.14 5.00 -11.70
CA VAL A 34 1.89 4.29 -11.98
C VAL A 34 0.88 4.52 -10.86
N TYR A 35 -0.42 4.27 -11.07
CA TYR A 35 -1.33 4.23 -9.91
C TYR A 35 -1.00 3.04 -9.01
N GLY A 36 -1.13 3.22 -7.71
CA GLY A 36 -1.16 2.16 -6.70
C GLY A 36 -2.58 1.70 -6.43
N LEU A 37 -2.73 0.44 -6.03
CA LEU A 37 -3.90 -0.11 -5.36
C LEU A 37 -3.46 -0.56 -3.97
N GLY A 38 -4.25 -0.24 -2.96
CA GLY A 38 -3.91 -0.62 -1.60
C GLY A 38 -5.10 -0.78 -0.67
N CYS A 39 -4.84 -1.36 0.48
CA CYS A 39 -5.84 -1.66 1.50
C CYS A 39 -5.19 -1.82 2.88
N ALA A 40 -6.01 -1.96 3.92
CA ALA A 40 -5.52 -2.35 5.24
C ALA A 40 -4.91 -3.77 5.16
N PRO A 41 -3.90 -4.08 6.00
CA PRO A 41 -3.31 -5.41 6.06
C PRO A 41 -4.19 -6.37 6.87
N THR A 42 -5.41 -6.63 6.40
CA THR A 42 -6.34 -7.61 6.99
C THR A 42 -6.58 -8.74 5.99
N ASP A 43 -6.88 -9.95 6.46
CA ASP A 43 -7.12 -11.07 5.53
C ASP A 43 -8.24 -10.76 4.53
N ALA A 44 -9.35 -10.19 5.01
CA ALA A 44 -10.50 -9.82 4.19
C ALA A 44 -10.15 -8.76 3.12
N ALA A 45 -9.41 -7.71 3.49
CA ALA A 45 -9.00 -6.69 2.53
C ALA A 45 -7.98 -7.23 1.51
N LEU A 46 -7.07 -8.11 1.96
CA LEU A 46 -6.08 -8.75 1.11
C LEU A 46 -6.73 -9.72 0.11
N ASP A 47 -7.79 -10.44 0.50
CA ASP A 47 -8.59 -11.26 -0.41
C ASP A 47 -9.24 -10.40 -1.48
N ARG A 48 -9.92 -9.32 -1.08
CA ARG A 48 -10.52 -8.36 -2.01
C ARG A 48 -9.48 -7.80 -2.99
N LEU A 49 -8.30 -7.45 -2.50
CA LEU A 49 -7.22 -6.94 -3.34
C LEU A 49 -6.69 -8.02 -4.31
N ALA A 50 -6.51 -9.25 -3.86
CA ALA A 50 -6.05 -10.38 -4.67
C ALA A 50 -7.08 -10.75 -5.77
N THR A 51 -8.35 -10.88 -5.42
CA THR A 51 -9.48 -11.08 -6.35
C THR A 51 -9.51 -9.95 -7.38
N LEU A 52 -9.44 -8.69 -6.92
CA LEU A 52 -9.44 -7.55 -7.82
C LEU A 52 -8.27 -7.60 -8.80
N LYS A 53 -7.10 -8.03 -8.33
CA LYS A 53 -5.88 -8.12 -9.13
C LYS A 53 -5.82 -9.35 -10.03
N GLY A 54 -6.73 -10.32 -9.90
CA GLY A 54 -6.64 -11.60 -10.60
C GLY A 54 -5.30 -12.30 -10.33
N ARG A 55 -4.72 -12.09 -9.14
CA ARG A 55 -3.44 -12.68 -8.76
C ARG A 55 -3.69 -13.96 -7.97
N PRO A 56 -2.85 -14.99 -8.14
CA PRO A 56 -2.85 -16.12 -7.22
C PRO A 56 -2.60 -15.60 -5.79
N ALA A 57 -3.36 -16.11 -4.82
CA ALA A 57 -3.31 -15.66 -3.43
C ALA A 57 -1.91 -15.75 -2.78
N ARG A 58 -1.01 -16.58 -3.33
CA ARG A 58 0.34 -16.82 -2.81
C ARG A 58 1.40 -15.76 -3.16
N LYS A 59 1.09 -14.74 -3.96
CA LYS A 59 2.05 -13.66 -4.23
C LYS A 59 1.90 -12.55 -3.19
N PRO A 60 2.85 -12.39 -2.24
CA PRO A 60 2.73 -11.40 -1.19
C PRO A 60 2.69 -9.98 -1.77
N PHE A 61 2.04 -9.09 -1.04
CA PHE A 61 1.96 -7.68 -1.37
C PHE A 61 3.00 -6.87 -0.60
N LEU A 62 3.31 -5.68 -1.12
CA LEU A 62 4.19 -4.73 -0.45
C LEU A 62 3.47 -4.07 0.72
N LEU A 63 4.12 -3.90 1.86
CA LEU A 63 3.63 -3.09 2.98
C LEU A 63 4.25 -1.69 2.92
N LEU A 64 3.42 -0.66 2.88
CA LEU A 64 3.85 0.73 2.99
C LEU A 64 3.73 1.18 4.44
N VAL A 65 4.81 1.78 4.94
CA VAL A 65 4.89 2.40 6.28
C VAL A 65 5.21 3.88 6.14
N SER A 66 4.91 4.66 7.18
CA SER A 66 5.19 6.11 7.22
C SER A 66 6.33 6.50 8.17
N GLY A 67 7.06 5.53 8.72
CA GLY A 67 8.19 5.78 9.63
C GLY A 67 8.60 4.56 10.45
N LEU A 68 9.71 4.71 11.19
CA LEU A 68 10.26 3.67 12.06
C LEU A 68 9.30 3.28 13.19
N GLU A 69 8.55 4.24 13.72
CA GLU A 69 7.58 3.95 14.77
C GLU A 69 6.45 3.02 14.30
N MET A 70 5.93 3.25 13.10
CA MET A 70 4.95 2.36 12.49
C MET A 70 5.53 0.97 12.21
N LEU A 71 6.80 0.89 11.81
CA LEU A 71 7.51 -0.38 11.62
C LEU A 71 7.59 -1.17 12.94
N ASN A 72 7.92 -0.49 14.04
CA ASN A 72 7.95 -1.07 15.38
C ASN A 72 6.56 -1.51 15.86
N GLN A 73 5.53 -0.70 15.61
CA GLN A 73 4.13 -1.07 15.89
C GLN A 73 3.72 -2.33 15.14
N CYS A 74 4.17 -2.48 13.88
CA CYS A 74 3.98 -3.70 13.10
C CYS A 74 4.78 -4.90 13.60
N GLY A 75 5.72 -4.73 14.54
CA GLY A 75 6.58 -5.80 15.06
C GLY A 75 7.64 -6.27 14.07
N LEU A 76 8.00 -5.43 13.08
CA LEU A 76 8.99 -5.76 12.07
C LEU A 76 10.40 -5.47 12.60
N VAL A 77 11.37 -6.28 12.19
CA VAL A 77 12.75 -6.19 12.69
C VAL A 77 13.69 -5.64 11.63
N LEU A 78 14.39 -4.56 11.95
CA LEU A 78 15.51 -4.05 11.16
C LEU A 78 16.82 -4.63 11.69
N THR A 79 17.42 -5.55 10.92
CA THR A 79 18.81 -5.97 11.17
C THR A 79 19.77 -4.79 11.02
N PRO A 80 21.00 -4.84 11.56
CA PRO A 80 21.97 -3.75 11.41
C PRO A 80 22.19 -3.33 9.95
N SER A 81 22.32 -4.28 9.02
CA SER A 81 22.47 -4.02 7.60
C SER A 81 21.20 -3.41 6.98
N ALA A 82 20.01 -3.90 7.37
CA ALA A 82 18.75 -3.33 6.91
C ALA A 82 18.56 -1.89 7.41
N LYS A 83 18.96 -1.61 8.65
CA LYS A 83 18.92 -0.26 9.24
C LYS A 83 19.83 0.71 8.50
N ALA A 84 21.06 0.31 8.16
CA ALA A 84 21.98 1.14 7.39
C ALA A 84 21.40 1.51 6.01
N MET A 85 20.83 0.53 5.29
CA MET A 85 20.15 0.79 4.02
C MET A 85 18.90 1.67 4.18
N ALA A 86 18.10 1.45 5.23
CA ALA A 86 16.94 2.27 5.51
C ALA A 86 17.30 3.73 5.80
N GLN A 87 18.39 3.97 6.57
CA GLN A 87 18.84 5.33 6.88
C GLN A 87 19.26 6.12 5.64
N GLU A 88 19.86 5.44 4.65
CA GLU A 88 20.33 6.09 3.42
C GLU A 88 19.20 6.29 2.39
N PHE A 89 18.31 5.30 2.24
CA PHE A 89 17.39 5.25 1.09
C PHE A 89 15.91 5.39 1.46
N TRP A 90 15.55 5.46 2.75
CA TRP A 90 14.19 5.78 3.17
C TRP A 90 14.07 7.20 3.74
N PRO A 91 13.01 7.95 3.40
CA PRO A 91 11.92 7.59 2.48
C PRO A 91 12.35 7.53 1.01
N GLY A 92 11.95 6.49 0.27
CA GLY A 92 12.41 6.30 -1.10
C GLY A 92 11.97 5.01 -1.77
N PRO A 93 12.58 4.66 -2.93
CA PRO A 93 12.16 3.52 -3.74
C PRO A 93 12.62 2.17 -3.18
N LEU A 94 13.54 2.16 -2.22
CA LEU A 94 14.06 0.94 -1.61
C LEU A 94 12.93 0.11 -0.98
N THR A 95 12.94 -1.19 -1.22
CA THR A 95 12.09 -2.15 -0.53
C THR A 95 12.98 -3.11 0.24
N LEU A 96 12.72 -3.28 1.53
CA LEU A 96 13.42 -4.23 2.39
C LEU A 96 12.52 -5.40 2.71
N VAL A 97 13.05 -6.62 2.70
CA VAL A 97 12.35 -7.81 3.19
C VAL A 97 12.73 -8.01 4.65
N LEU A 98 11.77 -7.82 5.55
CA LEU A 98 11.98 -7.83 7.00
C LEU A 98 11.28 -9.01 7.63
N SER A 99 11.89 -9.61 8.65
CA SER A 99 11.25 -10.59 9.52
C SER A 99 10.39 -9.90 10.58
N GLY A 100 9.57 -10.70 11.29
CA GLY A 100 8.71 -10.21 12.37
C GLY A 100 7.26 -10.03 11.97
N GLY A 101 6.51 -9.35 12.84
CA GLY A 101 5.10 -9.04 12.67
C GLY A 101 4.15 -10.21 12.95
N GLU A 102 4.62 -11.28 13.57
CA GLU A 102 3.79 -12.40 14.01
C GLU A 102 2.72 -11.89 14.99
N GLY A 103 1.46 -12.32 14.79
CA GLY A 103 0.31 -11.87 15.58
C GLY A 103 -0.11 -10.40 15.36
N ARG A 104 0.63 -9.62 14.55
CA ARG A 104 0.32 -8.20 14.25
C ARG A 104 -0.02 -7.96 12.79
N LEU A 105 0.54 -8.77 11.89
CA LEU A 105 0.33 -8.72 10.45
C LEU A 105 -0.08 -10.11 9.92
N PRO A 106 -1.01 -10.19 8.95
CA PRO A 106 -1.43 -11.46 8.37
C PRO A 106 -0.28 -12.24 7.72
N ASP A 107 -0.27 -13.56 7.90
CA ASP A 107 0.76 -14.46 7.36
C ASP A 107 0.87 -14.43 5.84
N ARG A 108 -0.22 -14.15 5.15
CA ARG A 108 -0.25 -13.97 3.69
C ARG A 108 0.59 -12.80 3.16
N LEU A 109 1.05 -11.88 4.02
CA LEU A 109 2.02 -10.86 3.64
C LEU A 109 3.45 -11.41 3.54
N ARG A 110 3.72 -12.57 4.15
CA ARG A 110 5.03 -13.22 4.14
C ARG A 110 5.28 -13.89 2.80
N GLY A 111 6.49 -13.73 2.28
CA GLY A 111 6.97 -14.48 1.11
C GLY A 111 7.48 -15.87 1.48
N GLY A 112 7.99 -16.61 0.48
CA GLY A 112 8.49 -17.97 0.69
C GLY A 112 9.65 -18.09 1.68
N GLY A 113 10.39 -17.01 1.93
CA GLY A 113 11.44 -16.93 2.96
C GLY A 113 10.96 -16.43 4.32
N GLY A 114 9.66 -16.31 4.56
CA GLY A 114 9.06 -15.88 5.84
C GLY A 114 9.06 -14.37 6.09
N GLY A 115 9.80 -13.57 5.31
CA GLY A 115 9.84 -12.12 5.43
C GLY A 115 8.72 -11.37 4.70
N ILE A 116 8.45 -10.15 5.14
CA ILE A 116 7.47 -9.22 4.57
C ILE A 116 8.21 -8.13 3.80
N ALA A 117 7.78 -7.84 2.57
CA ALA A 117 8.33 -6.73 1.78
C ALA A 117 7.78 -5.40 2.31
N VAL A 118 8.65 -4.48 2.72
CA VAL A 118 8.31 -3.21 3.36
C VAL A 118 8.97 -2.06 2.63
N ARG A 119 8.25 -0.93 2.48
CA ARG A 119 8.79 0.31 1.91
C ARG A 119 8.24 1.53 2.63
N TRP A 120 9.12 2.45 2.99
CA TRP A 120 8.73 3.82 3.32
C TRP A 120 8.80 4.67 2.04
N THR A 121 7.65 5.01 1.48
CA THR A 121 7.58 5.73 0.20
C THR A 121 7.95 7.21 0.33
N SER A 122 8.68 7.74 -0.67
CA SER A 122 8.95 9.18 -0.84
C SER A 122 7.73 9.98 -1.33
N HIS A 123 6.64 9.32 -1.74
CA HIS A 123 5.44 10.01 -2.19
C HIS A 123 4.74 10.70 -1.02
N THR A 124 4.97 12.01 -0.88
CA THR A 124 4.61 12.79 0.31
C THR A 124 3.14 12.63 0.70
N ASP A 125 2.22 12.66 -0.28
CA ASP A 125 0.79 12.51 0.00
C ASP A 125 0.40 11.14 0.55
N ILE A 126 1.02 10.06 0.03
CA ILE A 126 0.74 8.70 0.49
C ILE A 126 1.38 8.47 1.87
N ALA A 127 2.59 8.98 2.08
CA ALA A 127 3.22 8.95 3.39
C ALA A 127 2.38 9.68 4.44
N ARG A 128 1.85 10.87 4.12
CA ARG A 128 0.93 11.64 4.98
C ARG A 128 -0.38 10.90 5.23
N LEU A 129 -0.97 10.30 4.20
CA LEU A 129 -2.20 9.51 4.32
C LEU A 129 -2.01 8.32 5.28
N ILE A 130 -0.93 7.55 5.10
CA ILE A 130 -0.58 6.40 5.94
C ILE A 130 -0.36 6.85 7.39
N ALA A 131 0.44 7.91 7.59
CA ALA A 131 0.69 8.47 8.91
C ALA A 131 -0.62 8.90 9.61
N ALA A 132 -1.49 9.63 8.90
CA ALA A 132 -2.75 10.11 9.45
C ALA A 132 -3.79 8.98 9.70
N CYS A 133 -3.68 7.87 8.98
CA CYS A 133 -4.49 6.68 9.25
C CYS A 133 -3.97 5.88 10.45
N GLY A 134 -2.73 6.13 10.90
CA GLY A 134 -2.11 5.45 12.04
C GLY A 134 -1.93 3.94 11.83
N ARG A 135 -1.89 3.48 10.58
CA ARG A 135 -1.74 2.06 10.23
C ARG A 135 -1.03 1.90 8.89
N PRO A 136 -0.27 0.82 8.69
CA PRO A 136 0.38 0.57 7.40
C PRO A 136 -0.65 0.28 6.31
N LEU A 137 -0.21 0.41 5.05
CA LEU A 137 -1.05 0.17 3.88
C LEU A 137 -0.42 -0.91 3.01
N THR A 138 -1.13 -1.99 2.75
CA THR A 138 -0.71 -2.93 1.71
C THR A 138 -0.86 -2.28 0.33
N SER A 139 0.10 -2.51 -0.57
CA SER A 139 0.24 -1.82 -1.85
C SER A 139 0.62 -2.76 -3.00
N THR A 140 0.10 -2.48 -4.18
CA THR A 140 0.51 -3.07 -5.46
C THR A 140 0.29 -2.07 -6.59
N SER A 141 0.91 -2.28 -7.76
CA SER A 141 0.61 -1.44 -8.92
C SER A 141 -0.83 -1.67 -9.40
N ALA A 142 -1.47 -0.63 -9.90
CA ALA A 142 -2.81 -0.66 -10.47
C ALA A 142 -2.82 -1.20 -11.92
N ASN A 143 -1.94 -2.14 -12.26
CA ASN A 143 -1.95 -2.78 -13.58
C ASN A 143 -2.80 -4.06 -13.57
N LEU A 144 -3.50 -4.37 -14.64
CA LEU A 144 -4.13 -5.68 -14.79
C LEU A 144 -3.06 -6.76 -15.05
N PRO A 145 -3.29 -8.03 -14.69
CA PRO A 145 -2.43 -9.11 -15.19
C PRO A 145 -2.35 -9.04 -16.72
N GLY A 146 -1.15 -8.94 -17.28
CA GLY A 146 -0.92 -8.81 -18.72
C GLY A 146 -0.93 -7.38 -19.29
N ASP A 147 -1.31 -6.36 -18.51
CA ASP A 147 -1.36 -4.98 -18.99
C ASP A 147 -0.06 -4.23 -18.64
N ARG A 148 0.78 -4.01 -19.66
CA ARG A 148 2.08 -3.32 -19.54
C ARG A 148 1.98 -1.79 -19.53
N ARG A 149 0.79 -1.18 -19.57
CA ARG A 149 0.67 0.29 -19.74
C ARG A 149 -0.31 0.95 -18.78
N ARG A 150 0.20 1.57 -17.70
CA ARG A 150 -0.47 2.70 -17.05
C ARG A 150 0.53 3.75 -16.59
N ARG A 151 1.07 4.51 -17.54
CA ARG A 151 1.94 5.65 -17.24
C ARG A 151 1.10 6.91 -16.94
N ALA A 152 1.52 7.59 -15.86
CA ALA A 152 1.27 8.98 -15.44
C ALA A 152 -0.16 9.44 -15.03
N PRO A 153 -0.27 10.38 -14.06
CA PRO A 153 -1.52 11.02 -13.65
C PRO A 153 -1.96 12.07 -14.68
N GLY A 154 -3.28 12.17 -14.91
CA GLY A 154 -3.87 13.10 -15.89
C GLY A 154 -5.20 12.64 -16.50
N ARG A 155 -5.83 11.56 -16.00
CA ARG A 155 -7.12 11.09 -16.52
C ARG A 155 -8.22 11.05 -15.46
N SER A 156 -9.41 11.44 -15.91
CA SER A 156 -10.66 11.50 -15.15
C SER A 156 -11.07 10.12 -14.60
N ARG A 157 -12.02 10.11 -13.64
CA ARG A 157 -12.67 8.90 -13.07
C ARG A 157 -13.09 7.85 -14.12
N ARG A 158 -13.24 8.25 -15.39
CA ARG A 158 -13.67 7.40 -16.50
C ARG A 158 -12.61 6.41 -17.02
N SER A 159 -11.32 6.59 -16.71
CA SER A 159 -10.24 5.69 -17.17
C SER A 159 -10.01 4.45 -16.28
N PHE A 160 -10.75 4.32 -15.19
CA PHE A 160 -10.78 3.10 -14.38
C PHE A 160 -11.63 2.03 -15.08
N PRO A 161 -11.17 0.75 -15.13
CA PRO A 161 -12.02 -0.37 -15.52
C PRO A 161 -13.34 -0.29 -14.77
N ARG A 162 -14.47 -0.68 -15.39
CA ARG A 162 -15.79 -0.64 -14.71
C ARG A 162 -15.75 -1.29 -13.32
N ARG A 163 -14.98 -2.37 -13.16
CA ARG A 163 -14.79 -3.09 -11.89
C ARG A 163 -14.01 -2.32 -10.80
N TRP A 164 -13.38 -1.19 -11.12
CA TRP A 164 -12.59 -0.35 -10.18
C TRP A 164 -13.33 0.94 -9.80
N ARG A 165 -14.52 1.18 -10.36
CA ARG A 165 -15.36 2.31 -9.99
C ARG A 165 -16.08 1.99 -8.67
N PRO A 166 -16.22 2.95 -7.74
CA PRO A 166 -17.09 2.75 -6.58
C PRO A 166 -18.49 2.33 -7.04
N MET A 167 -19.11 1.37 -6.36
CA MET A 167 -20.55 1.19 -6.45
C MET A 167 -21.19 2.47 -5.89
N SER A 168 -22.09 3.04 -6.68
CA SER A 168 -22.87 4.24 -6.35
C SER A 168 -23.64 4.06 -5.06
#